data_AF-A0A5E4W837-F1
#
_entry.id   AF-A0A5E4W837-F1
#
_cell.length_a   1.000
_cell.length_b   1.000
_cell.length_c   1.000
_cell.angle_alpha   90.00
_cell.angle_beta   90.00
_cell.angle_gamma   90.00
#
_symmetry.space_group_name_H-M   'P 1'
#
loop_
_entity.id
_entity.type
_entity.pdbx_description
1 polymer ?
#
loop_
_entity_poly.entity_id
_entity_poly.type
_entity_poly.pdbx_seq_one_letter_code
_entity_poly.pdbx_strand_id
1 'polypeptide(L)'
;MRHLSDATPSEFKDVRFVLTDMDETLTYRGRLAADTYRALERLQKAGIRVIPVTAAPAGLCDRMARMWPVDGVIGENGGIFFQRTPDGHGGCFSR
;
A
#
# COMPACT_ATOMS: atom_id res chain seq x y z
N MET A 1 -21.94 2.08 -7.50
CA MET A 1 -20.47 2.08 -7.68
C MET A 1 -20.19 1.95 -9.17
N ARG A 2 -19.34 2.80 -9.75
CA ARG A 2 -18.86 2.68 -11.14
C ARG A 2 -17.56 1.87 -11.14
N HIS A 3 -17.28 1.07 -12.17
CA HIS A 3 -16.01 0.36 -12.23
C HIS A 3 -14.85 1.34 -12.43
N LEU A 4 -13.69 1.04 -11.83
CA LEU A 4 -12.49 1.86 -11.98
C LEU A 4 -11.99 1.87 -13.43
N SER A 5 -12.24 0.78 -14.18
CA SER A 5 -11.95 0.66 -15.60
C SER A 5 -12.71 1.64 -16.49
N ASP A 6 -13.83 2.17 -16.01
CA ASP A 6 -14.69 3.08 -16.77
C ASP A 6 -14.26 4.55 -16.60
N ALA A 7 -13.32 4.82 -15.69
CA ALA A 7 -12.84 6.16 -15.40
C ALA A 7 -11.76 6.58 -16.40
N THR A 8 -11.79 7.85 -16.82
CA THR A 8 -10.73 8.40 -17.67
C THR A 8 -9.50 8.75 -16.83
N PRO A 9 -8.27 8.67 -17.39
CA PRO A 9 -7.06 9.01 -16.65
C PRO A 9 -7.07 10.40 -16.00
N SER A 10 -7.75 11.37 -16.65
CA SER A 10 -7.93 12.73 -16.13
C SER A 10 -8.71 12.80 -14.81
N GLU A 11 -9.57 11.84 -14.52
CA GLU A 11 -10.30 11.77 -13.25
C GLU A 11 -9.37 11.45 -12.07
N PHE A 12 -8.21 10.86 -12.35
CA PHE A 12 -7.21 10.51 -11.34
C PHE A 12 -6.05 11.51 -11.24
N LYS A 13 -6.08 12.62 -12.01
CA LYS A 13 -4.94 13.54 -12.10
C LYS A 13 -4.51 14.14 -10.75
N ASP A 14 -5.47 14.33 -9.84
CA ASP A 14 -5.25 14.95 -8.53
C ASP A 14 -5.11 13.90 -7.41
N VAL A 15 -5.13 12.61 -7.75
CA VAL A 15 -4.96 11.52 -6.77
C VAL A 15 -3.51 11.46 -6.32
N ARG A 16 -3.32 11.61 -5.01
CA ARG A 16 -1.99 11.57 -4.36
C ARG A 16 -1.74 10.33 -3.53
N PHE A 17 -2.81 9.60 -3.19
CA PHE A 17 -2.74 8.44 -2.31
C PHE A 17 -3.60 7.30 -2.83
N VAL A 18 -3.10 6.09 -2.68
CA VAL A 18 -3.85 4.84 -2.86
C VAL A 18 -3.83 4.11 -1.52
N LEU A 19 -5.01 3.99 -0.91
CA LEU A 19 -5.22 3.13 0.25
C LEU A 19 -5.84 1.84 -0.24
N THR A 20 -5.29 0.72 0.18
CA THR A 20 -5.73 -0.60 -0.29
C THR A 20 -5.73 -1.60 0.85
N ASP A 21 -6.70 -2.50 0.86
CA ASP A 21 -6.60 -3.70 1.66
C ASP A 21 -5.51 -4.64 1.10
N MET A 22 -5.07 -5.63 1.88
CA MET A 22 -4.02 -6.57 1.54
C MET A 22 -4.57 -7.95 1.12
N ASP A 23 -5.19 -8.68 2.05
CA ASP A 23 -5.56 -10.09 1.88
C ASP A 23 -6.72 -10.24 0.90
N GLU A 24 -6.52 -11.02 -0.17
CA GLU A 24 -7.49 -11.21 -1.26
C GLU A 24 -7.92 -9.89 -1.95
N THR A 25 -7.18 -8.81 -1.74
CA THR A 25 -7.31 -7.52 -2.44
C THR A 25 -6.05 -7.23 -3.27
N LEU A 26 -4.89 -7.06 -2.63
CA LEU A 26 -3.60 -6.99 -3.33
C LEU A 26 -3.09 -8.39 -3.67
N THR A 27 -3.29 -9.32 -2.73
CA THR A 27 -3.01 -10.73 -2.95
C THR A 27 -4.20 -11.41 -3.61
N TYR A 28 -3.94 -12.49 -4.32
CA TYR A 28 -4.99 -13.38 -4.83
C TYR A 28 -4.59 -14.81 -4.52
N ARG A 29 -5.46 -15.55 -3.84
CA ARG A 29 -5.18 -16.90 -3.32
C ARG A 29 -3.88 -16.92 -2.50
N GLY A 30 -3.73 -15.93 -1.63
CA GLY A 30 -2.57 -15.78 -0.74
C GLY A 30 -1.24 -15.42 -1.43
N ARG A 31 -1.25 -15.04 -2.71
CA ARG A 31 -0.03 -14.68 -3.46
C ARG A 31 -0.11 -13.25 -4.00
N LEU A 32 0.99 -12.51 -3.82
CA LEU A 32 1.17 -11.24 -4.50
C LEU A 32 1.74 -11.51 -5.90
N ALA A 33 0.99 -11.12 -6.94
CA ALA A 33 1.45 -11.28 -8.32
C ALA A 33 2.60 -10.31 -8.62
N ALA A 34 3.52 -10.72 -9.49
CA ALA A 34 4.66 -9.89 -9.91
C ALA A 34 4.19 -8.58 -10.57
N ASP A 35 3.11 -8.62 -11.34
CA ASP A 35 2.56 -7.43 -12.00
C ASP A 35 1.91 -6.46 -11.01
N THR A 36 1.29 -6.97 -9.93
CA THR A 36 0.82 -6.12 -8.82
C THR A 36 2.00 -5.41 -8.17
N TYR A 37 3.09 -6.13 -7.88
CA TYR A 37 4.29 -5.53 -7.31
C TYR A 37 4.89 -4.45 -8.22
N ARG A 38 4.98 -4.71 -9.54
CA ARG A 38 5.43 -3.72 -10.53
C ARG A 38 4.50 -2.51 -10.60
N ALA A 39 3.19 -2.69 -10.44
CA ALA A 39 2.24 -1.59 -10.41
C ALA A 39 2.47 -0.69 -9.19
N LEU A 40 2.74 -1.27 -8.03
CA LEU A 40 3.11 -0.52 -6.82
C LEU A 40 4.40 0.30 -7.04
N GLU A 41 5.44 -0.28 -7.66
CA GLU A 41 6.65 0.48 -8.02
C GLU A 41 6.37 1.66 -8.96
N ARG A 42 5.45 1.48 -9.92
CA ARG A 42 5.05 2.55 -10.85
C ARG A 42 4.33 3.69 -10.14
N LEU A 43 3.45 3.37 -9.18
CA LEU A 43 2.77 4.38 -8.36
C LEU A 43 3.78 5.17 -7.53
N GLN A 44 4.71 4.48 -6.86
CA GLN A 44 5.76 5.12 -6.08
C GLN A 44 6.64 6.03 -6.95
N LYS A 45 7.05 5.58 -8.14
CA LYS A 45 7.83 6.39 -9.11
C LYS A 45 7.05 7.60 -9.63
N ALA A 46 5.73 7.50 -9.71
CA ALA A 46 4.86 8.61 -10.07
C ALA A 46 4.58 9.58 -8.91
N GLY A 47 5.11 9.32 -7.71
CA GLY A 47 4.89 10.14 -6.51
C GLY A 47 3.52 9.93 -5.85
N ILE A 48 2.80 8.88 -6.25
CA ILE A 48 1.53 8.49 -5.63
C ILE A 48 1.85 7.57 -4.46
N ARG A 49 1.44 7.99 -3.25
CA ARG A 49 1.76 7.26 -2.03
C ARG A 49 0.83 6.07 -1.86
N VAL A 50 1.38 4.89 -1.61
CA VAL A 50 0.58 3.68 -1.38
C VAL A 50 0.66 3.28 0.08
N ILE A 51 -0.50 3.09 0.70
CA ILE A 51 -0.62 2.67 2.11
C ILE A 51 -1.57 1.46 2.19
N PRO A 52 -1.04 0.23 2.31
CA PRO A 52 -1.86 -0.91 2.68
C PRO A 52 -2.49 -0.71 4.06
N VAL A 53 -3.78 -1.04 4.17
CA VAL A 53 -4.59 -0.98 5.39
C VAL A 53 -5.09 -2.39 5.67
N THR A 54 -4.70 -2.98 6.78
CA THR A 54 -4.91 -4.42 7.01
C THR A 54 -5.10 -4.75 8.49
N ALA A 55 -5.74 -5.89 8.75
CA ALA A 55 -5.79 -6.52 10.06
C ALA A 55 -4.48 -7.25 10.43
N ALA A 56 -3.50 -7.28 9.53
CA ALA A 56 -2.25 -8.00 9.74
C ALA A 56 -1.51 -7.54 11.01
N PRO A 57 -0.82 -8.47 11.70
CA PRO A 57 -0.09 -8.14 12.90
C PRO A 57 1.15 -7.30 12.61
N ALA A 58 1.65 -6.62 13.64
CA ALA A 58 2.79 -5.71 13.57
C ALA A 58 4.01 -6.29 12.82
N GLY A 59 4.37 -7.55 13.06
CA GLY A 59 5.52 -8.17 12.40
C GLY A 59 5.36 -8.32 10.88
N LEU A 60 4.14 -8.62 10.41
CA LEU A 60 3.87 -8.70 8.96
C LEU A 60 3.84 -7.29 8.34
N CYS A 61 3.28 -6.32 9.06
CA CYS A 61 3.26 -4.93 8.65
C CYS A 61 4.66 -4.33 8.51
N ASP A 62 5.56 -4.57 9.48
CA ASP A 62 6.96 -4.13 9.40
C ASP A 62 7.67 -4.74 8.19
N ARG A 63 7.48 -6.05 7.95
CA ARG A 63 8.05 -6.72 6.77
C ARG A 63 7.55 -6.09 5.46
N MET A 64 6.26 -5.79 5.36
CA MET A 64 5.70 -5.12 4.19
C MET A 64 6.26 -3.70 4.02
N ALA A 65 6.26 -2.90 5.09
CA ALA A 65 6.76 -1.53 5.05
C ALA A 65 8.25 -1.45 4.66
N ARG A 66 9.05 -2.47 4.99
CA ARG A 66 10.47 -2.52 4.59
C ARG A 66 10.67 -3.00 3.16
N MET A 67 9.96 -4.05 2.77
CA MET A 67 10.28 -4.81 1.56
C MET A 67 9.44 -4.40 0.35
N TRP A 68 8.19 -4.00 0.55
CA TRP A 68 7.30 -3.66 -0.57
C TRP A 68 7.50 -2.19 -0.98
N PRO A 69 7.22 -1.85 -2.26
CA PRO A 69 7.29 -0.49 -2.77
C PRO A 69 6.03 0.28 -2.36
N VAL A 70 5.90 0.51 -1.05
CA VAL A 70 4.81 1.22 -0.39
C VAL A 70 5.39 2.27 0.56
N ASP A 71 4.62 3.30 0.89
CA ASP A 71 5.09 4.44 1.71
C ASP A 71 4.83 4.24 3.21
N GLY A 72 4.03 3.24 3.54
CA GLY A 72 3.76 2.83 4.90
C GLY A 72 2.67 1.77 4.94
N VAL A 73 2.40 1.22 6.12
CA VAL A 73 1.37 0.21 6.34
C VAL A 73 0.59 0.54 7.60
N ILE A 74 -0.73 0.56 7.49
CA ILE A 74 -1.65 0.62 8.63
C ILE A 74 -2.03 -0.82 8.99
N GLY A 75 -1.63 -1.27 10.17
CA GLY A 75 -1.85 -2.63 10.67
C GLY A 75 -2.86 -2.68 11.82
N GLU A 76 -3.16 -3.88 12.31
CA GLU A 76 -4.05 -4.11 13.47
C GLU A 76 -5.40 -3.38 13.33
N ASN A 77 -5.98 -3.35 12.13
CA ASN A 77 -7.22 -2.62 11.82
C ASN A 77 -7.17 -1.11 12.13
N GLY A 78 -6.00 -0.50 12.02
CA GLY A 78 -5.80 0.92 12.32
C GLY A 78 -5.11 1.21 13.66
N GLY A 79 -4.76 0.18 14.44
CA GLY A 79 -4.11 0.35 15.74
C GLY A 79 -2.64 0.80 15.65
N ILE A 80 -1.97 0.50 14.52
CA ILE A 80 -0.55 0.81 14.31
C ILE A 80 -0.28 1.32 12.90
N PHE A 81 0.72 2.18 12.78
CA PHE A 81 1.21 2.67 11.49
C PHE A 81 2.73 2.54 11.41
N PHE A 82 3.20 1.79 10.41
CA PHE A 82 4.60 1.76 10.02
C PHE A 82 4.81 2.75 8.90
N GLN A 83 5.63 3.77 9.12
CA GLN A 83 6.00 4.70 8.07
C GLN A 83 7.29 4.25 7.41
N ARG A 84 7.34 4.14 6.08
CA ARG A 84 8.58 3.93 5.36
C ARG A 84 9.24 5.28 5.08
N THR A 85 10.49 5.45 5.50
CA THR A 85 11.27 6.64 5.13
C THR A 85 12.02 6.41 3.81
N PRO A 86 12.38 7.47 3.06
CA PRO A 86 13.13 7.35 1.80
C PRO A 86 14.48 6.62 1.95
N ASP A 87 15.09 6.72 3.13
CA ASP A 87 16.32 6.04 3.57
C ASP A 87 16.10 4.56 3.97
N GLY A 88 14.86 4.06 3.92
CA GLY A 88 14.51 2.66 4.17
C GLY A 88 14.38 2.27 5.64
N HIS A 89 14.73 3.16 6.58
CA HIS A 89 14.61 2.94 8.02
C HIS A 89 13.38 3.66 8.59
N GLY A 90 12.23 3.05 8.36
CA GLY A 90 10.96 3.47 8.91
C GLY A 90 10.80 3.25 10.41
N GLY A 91 9.99 4.10 11.07
CA GLY A 91 9.56 3.95 12.46
C GLY A 91 8.11 3.44 12.57
N CYS A 92 7.79 2.80 13.69
CA CYS A 92 6.43 2.42 14.04
C CYS A 92 5.81 3.46 14.98
N PHE A 93 4.61 3.91 14.67
CA PHE A 93 3.79 4.75 15.52
C PHE A 93 2.57 3.94 15.96
N SER A 94 2.36 3.81 17.28
CA SER A 94 1.13 3.27 17.85
C SER A 94 0.34 4.42 18.47
N ARG A 95 -0.99 4.32 18.42
CA ARG A 95 -1.87 5.28 19.09
C ARG A 95 -1.93 5.02 20.60
#